data_AF-F4YV67-F1
#
_entry.id   AF-F4YV67-F1
#
_cell.length_a   1.000
_cell.length_b   1.000
_cell.length_c   1.000
_cell.angle_alpha   90.00
_cell.angle_beta   90.00
_cell.angle_gamma   90.00
#
_symmetry.space_group_name_H-M   'P 1'
#
loop_
_entity.id
_entity.type
_entity.pdbx_description
1 polymer ?
#
loop_
_entity_poly.entity_id
_entity_poly.type
_entity_poly.pdbx_seq_one_letter_code
_entity_poly.pdbx_strand_id
1 'polypeptide(L)' 'LYFIFGLWSSMLGLSLSMLIRLELSTPGALIGNDQIFNSIVT' A
#
# COMPACT_ATOMS: atom_id res chain seq x y z
N LEU A 1 18.86 -13.71 -9.89
CA LEU A 1 18.64 -12.75 -8.78
C LEU A 1 17.64 -11.65 -9.15
N TYR A 2 17.76 -11.02 -10.32
CA TYR A 2 16.79 -9.99 -10.77
C TYR A 2 15.35 -10.47 -10.89
N PHE A 3 15.12 -11.70 -11.37
CA PHE A 3 13.76 -12.25 -11.51
C PHE A 3 13.06 -12.48 -10.16
N ILE A 4 13.78 -13.01 -9.17
CA ILE A 4 13.23 -13.24 -7.83
C ILE A 4 13.01 -11.92 -7.07
N PHE A 5 13.88 -10.94 -7.26
CA PHE A 5 13.70 -9.59 -6.70
C PHE A 5 12.50 -8.87 -7.35
N GLY A 6 12.30 -9.06 -8.66
CA GLY A 6 11.13 -8.56 -9.37
C GLY A 6 9.83 -9.13 -8.80
N LEU A 7 9.74 -10.46 -8.64
CA LEU A 7 8.58 -11.11 -8.04
C LEU A 7 8.29 -10.62 -6.61
N TRP A 8 9.35 -10.45 -5.81
CA TRP A 8 9.22 -9.96 -4.44
C TRP A 8 8.75 -8.50 -4.39
N SER A 9 9.31 -7.62 -5.22
CA SER A 9 8.87 -6.22 -5.32
C SER A 9 7.44 -6.10 -5.85
N SER A 10 7.01 -6.99 -6.76
CA SER A 10 5.62 -7.03 -7.24
C SER A 10 4.64 -7.42 -6.12
N MET A 11 5.01 -8.38 -5.26
CA MET A 11 4.17 -8.76 -4.11
C MET A 11 4.01 -7.60 -3.12
N LEU A 12 5.07 -6.82 -2.87
CA LEU A 12 5.02 -5.64 -2.00
C LEU A 12 4.12 -4.53 -2.57
N GLY A 13 4.24 -4.23 -3.87
CA GLY A 13 3.41 -3.22 -4.52
C GLY A 13 1.92 -3.56 -4.54
N LEU A 14 1.58 -4.84 -4.75
CA LEU A 14 0.19 -5.31 -4.72
C LEU A 14 -0.43 -5.20 -3.32
N SER A 15 0.34 -5.54 -2.28
CA SER A 15 -0.14 -5.41 -0.89
C SER A 15 -0.43 -3.95 -0.52
N LEU A 16 0.44 -3.02 -0.92
CA LEU A 16 0.29 -1.58 -0.64
C LEU A 16 -0.92 -0.98 -1.38
N SER A 17 -1.13 -1.38 -2.65
CA SER A 17 -2.27 -0.95 -3.45
C SER A 17 -3.63 -1.41 -2.87
N MET A 18 -3.68 -2.65 -2.35
CA MET A 18 -4.89 -3.16 -1.69
C MET A 18 -5.21 -2.39 -0.41
N LEU A 19 -4.19 -2.01 0.36
CA LEU A 19 -4.34 -1.27 1.61
C LEU A 19 -4.88 0.16 1.35
N ILE A 20 -4.35 0.86 0.34
CA ILE A 20 -4.85 2.19 -0.06
C ILE A 20 -6.32 2.13 -0.53
N ARG A 21 -6.68 1.07 -1.27
CA ARG A 21 -8.07 0.86 -1.71
C ARG A 21 -9.03 0.57 -0.57
N LEU A 22 -8.58 -0.15 0.47
CA LEU A 22 -9.40 -0.42 1.64
C LEU A 22 -9.67 0.87 2.42
N GLU A 23 -8.68 1.74 2.60
CA GLU A 23 -8.87 3.09 3.19
C GLU A 23 -9.84 3.95 2.36
N LEU A 24 -9.75 3.93 1.02
CA LEU A 24 -10.69 4.69 0.17
C LEU A 24 -12.11 4.09 0.14
N SER A 25 -12.26 2.79 0.40
CA SER A 25 -13.55 2.08 0.28
C SER A 25 -14.50 2.31 1.46
N THR A 26 -13.98 2.81 2.58
CA THR A 26 -14.77 3.14 3.77
C THR A 26 -14.57 4.62 4.12
N PRO A 27 -15.63 5.43 4.26
CA PRO A 27 -15.51 6.87 4.54
C PRO A 27 -15.13 7.18 6.01
N GLY A 28 -14.31 6.33 6.63
CA GLY A 28 -13.75 6.50 7.97
C GLY A 28 -12.27 6.08 7.96
N ALA A 29 -11.40 6.94 8.49
CA ALA A 29 -9.95 6.71 8.50
C ALA A 29 -9.59 5.50 9.37
N LEU A 30 -9.16 4.40 8.74
CA LEU A 30 -8.74 3.18 9.45
C LEU A 30 -7.35 3.37 10.07
N ILE A 31 -6.49 4.16 9.43
CA ILE A 31 -5.16 4.54 9.93
C ILE A 31 -5.17 5.82 10.77
N GLY A 32 -6.17 6.70 10.61
CA GLY A 32 -6.35 7.92 11.41
C GLY A 32 -5.20 8.93 11.36
N ASN A 33 -4.19 8.72 10.50
CA ASN A 33 -2.99 9.54 10.39
C ASN A 33 -2.63 9.78 8.92
N ASP A 34 -2.99 10.97 8.44
CA ASP A 34 -2.75 11.41 7.06
C ASP A 34 -1.26 11.41 6.68
N GLN A 35 -0.35 11.55 7.66
CA GLN A 35 1.09 11.51 7.42
C GLN A 35 1.59 10.10 7.07
N ILE A 36 1.07 9.08 7.77
CA ILE A 36 1.42 7.68 7.48
C ILE A 36 0.78 7.26 6.15
N PHE A 37 -0.46 7.69 5.88
CA PHE A 37 -1.12 7.45 4.60
C PHE A 37 -0.32 8.04 3.43
N ASN A 38 0.10 9.30 3.53
CA ASN A 38 0.87 9.92 2.47
C ASN A 38 2.23 9.22 2.25
N SER A 39 2.89 8.74 3.32
CA SER A 39 4.13 7.96 3.21
C SER A 39 3.95 6.55 2.63
N ILE A 40 2.73 6.02 2.65
CA ILE A 40 2.35 4.75 2.02
C ILE A 40 1.98 4.96 0.55
N VAL A 41 1.45 6.15 0.20
CA VAL A 41 1.09 6.52 -1.18
C VAL A 41 2.32 6.87 -2.02
N THR A 42 3.34 7.51 -1.43
CA THR A 42 4.59 7.91 -2.10
C THR A 42 5.67 6.84 -1.98
#